data_AF-A0A9X3R4S1-F1
#
_entry.id   AF-A0A9X3R4S1-F1
#
_cell.length_a   1.000
_cell.length_b   1.000
_cell.length_c   1.000
_cell.angle_alpha   90.00
_cell.angle_beta   90.00
_cell.angle_gamma   90.00
#
_symmetry.space_group_name_H-M   'P 1'
#
loop_
_entity.id
_entity.type
_entity.pdbx_description
1 polymer ?
#
loop_
_entity_poly.entity_id
_entity_poly.type
_entity_poly.pdbx_seq_one_letter_code
_entity_poly.pdbx_strand_id
1 'polypeptide(L)'
;MSVIRRSIARFANACVKLLPPATPPDPATRPAAPRDHAAVASPWRIYRIYARPGHLLLRDEHGRILDLGVMKGVEPNLTYRLFARGLQGRGFANRTQLLDDIARRIEAGETGNELLKLPDWSQSLGADLDRGTHTDVSMKLRR
;
A
#
# COMPACT_ATOMS: atom_id res chain seq x y z
N MET A 1 -25.75 -42.21 -8.37
CA MET A 1 -25.13 -42.62 -9.66
C MET A 1 -25.89 -41.90 -10.77
N SER A 2 -25.45 -40.72 -11.21
CA SER A 2 -24.50 -40.48 -12.32
C SER A 2 -25.05 -40.82 -13.71
N VAL A 3 -25.88 -39.94 -14.30
CA VAL A 3 -26.08 -39.90 -15.77
C VAL A 3 -26.42 -38.49 -16.29
N ILE A 4 -25.63 -37.46 -15.98
CA ILE A 4 -25.71 -36.17 -16.72
C ILE A 4 -24.31 -35.60 -16.94
N ARG A 5 -23.53 -36.23 -17.82
CA ARG A 5 -22.30 -35.64 -18.36
C ARG A 5 -22.02 -36.19 -19.76
N ARG A 6 -22.72 -35.70 -20.79
CA ARG A 6 -22.27 -35.93 -22.18
C ARG A 6 -22.82 -35.03 -23.29
N SER A 7 -23.17 -33.76 -23.04
CA SER A 7 -23.67 -32.89 -24.12
C SER A 7 -23.20 -31.44 -24.12
N ILE A 8 -21.96 -31.14 -23.71
CA ILE A 8 -21.42 -29.75 -23.82
C ILE A 8 -20.10 -29.68 -24.63
N ALA A 9 -19.54 -30.82 -25.06
CA ALA A 9 -18.22 -30.83 -25.73
C ALA A 9 -18.26 -30.53 -27.24
N ARG A 10 -19.42 -30.34 -27.88
CA ARG A 10 -19.50 -30.21 -29.36
C ARG A 10 -19.84 -28.82 -29.91
N PHE A 11 -20.21 -27.84 -29.08
CA PHE A 11 -20.49 -26.49 -29.56
C PHE A 11 -19.28 -25.54 -29.58
N ALA A 12 -18.19 -25.88 -28.89
CA ALA A 12 -17.01 -25.01 -28.82
C ALA A 12 -16.13 -25.03 -30.09
N ASN A 13 -16.25 -26.06 -30.94
CA ASN A 13 -15.29 -26.28 -32.03
C ASN A 13 -15.70 -25.65 -33.39
N ALA A 14 -16.87 -24.99 -33.45
CA ALA A 14 -17.37 -24.36 -34.68
C ALA A 14 -17.07 -22.85 -34.75
N CYS A 15 -16.73 -22.18 -33.64
CA CYS A 15 -16.42 -20.75 -33.63
C CYS A 15 -14.92 -20.43 -33.79
N VAL A 16 -14.05 -21.44 -33.87
CA VAL A 16 -12.59 -21.25 -34.00
C VAL A 16 -12.15 -21.05 -35.46
N LYS A 17 -13.00 -21.37 -36.45
CA LYS A 17 -12.62 -21.35 -37.87
C LYS A 17 -12.87 -20.03 -38.63
N LEU A 18 -13.22 -18.95 -37.94
CA LEU A 18 -13.60 -17.67 -38.57
C LEU A 18 -12.88 -16.46 -37.98
N LEU A 19 -11.66 -16.64 -37.48
CA LEU A 19 -10.81 -15.53 -37.07
C LEU A 19 -9.60 -15.43 -38.01
N PRO A 20 -9.32 -14.25 -38.60
CA PRO A 20 -8.13 -14.05 -39.43
C PRO A 20 -6.85 -14.19 -38.59
N PRO A 21 -5.73 -14.64 -39.18
CA PRO A 21 -4.48 -14.81 -38.47
C PRO A 21 -3.98 -13.45 -37.95
N ALA A 22 -3.79 -13.37 -36.63
CA ALA A 22 -3.23 -12.19 -35.98
C ALA A 22 -1.73 -12.09 -36.28
N THR A 23 -1.34 -10.98 -36.89
CA THR A 23 0.07 -10.58 -37.04
C THR A 23 0.68 -10.36 -35.65
N PRO A 24 1.87 -10.91 -35.33
CA PRO A 24 2.49 -10.65 -34.04
C PRO A 24 2.92 -9.17 -33.95
N PRO A 25 2.60 -8.46 -32.87
CA PRO A 25 3.11 -7.10 -32.68
C PRO A 25 4.59 -7.15 -32.28
N ASP A 26 5.38 -6.25 -32.86
CA ASP A 26 6.78 -5.98 -32.51
C ASP A 26 6.96 -5.76 -31.00
N PRO A 27 8.11 -6.13 -30.41
CA PRO A 27 8.41 -5.88 -29.00
C PRO A 27 8.75 -4.40 -28.80
N ALA A 28 7.73 -3.53 -28.84
CA ALA A 28 7.86 -2.17 -28.37
C ALA A 28 7.97 -2.19 -26.84
N THR A 29 9.20 -2.05 -26.34
CA THR A 29 9.50 -1.66 -24.96
C THR A 29 8.71 -0.41 -24.62
N ARG A 30 7.57 -0.57 -23.96
CA ARG A 30 6.79 0.55 -23.43
C ARG A 30 6.88 0.51 -21.91
N PRO A 31 7.51 1.50 -21.25
CA PRO A 31 7.36 1.60 -19.80
C PRO A 31 5.87 1.75 -19.51
N ALA A 32 5.37 0.94 -18.59
CA ALA A 32 3.99 1.02 -18.13
C ALA A 32 3.81 2.39 -17.46
N ALA A 33 3.34 3.38 -18.23
CA ALA A 33 2.89 4.64 -17.65
C ALA A 33 1.75 4.31 -16.66
N PRO A 34 1.74 4.90 -15.46
CA PRO A 34 0.65 4.72 -14.51
C PRO A 34 -0.65 5.10 -15.21
N ARG A 35 -1.60 4.16 -15.28
CA ARG A 35 -2.93 4.45 -15.79
C ARG A 35 -3.65 5.26 -14.72
N ASP A 36 -3.62 6.58 -14.84
CA ASP A 36 -4.51 7.47 -14.09
C ASP A 36 -5.94 7.24 -14.57
N HIS A 37 -6.60 6.25 -13.98
CA HIS A 37 -8.02 5.98 -14.21
C HIS A 37 -8.84 7.07 -13.50
N ALA A 38 -9.17 8.14 -14.22
CA ALA A 38 -10.00 9.25 -13.74
C ALA A 38 -11.39 8.81 -13.20
N ALA A 39 -11.83 7.59 -13.53
CA ALA A 39 -13.11 7.02 -13.11
C ALA A 39 -13.18 6.65 -11.60
N VAL A 40 -12.03 6.60 -10.89
CA VAL A 40 -11.98 6.34 -9.44
C VAL A 40 -10.98 7.28 -8.77
N ALA A 41 -11.14 8.59 -8.96
CA ALA A 41 -10.42 9.57 -8.17
C ALA A 41 -11.07 9.72 -6.78
N SER A 42 -11.01 8.66 -5.96
CA SER A 42 -11.42 8.74 -4.56
C SER A 42 -10.53 9.76 -3.84
N PRO A 43 -11.11 10.69 -3.04
CA PRO A 43 -10.31 11.56 -2.20
C PRO A 43 -9.65 10.80 -1.04
N TRP A 44 -10.05 9.55 -0.79
CA TRP A 44 -9.50 8.73 0.28
C TRP A 44 -8.31 7.91 -0.21
N ARG A 45 -7.22 7.99 0.55
CA ARG A 45 -6.02 7.17 0.39
C ARG A 45 -5.90 6.24 1.59
N ILE A 46 -5.49 4.99 1.33
CA ILE A 46 -5.27 4.00 2.37
C ILE A 46 -3.76 3.78 2.48
N TYR A 47 -3.26 3.84 3.70
CA TYR A 47 -1.86 3.56 3.99
C TYR A 47 -1.74 2.51 5.08
N ARG A 48 -0.62 1.79 5.09
CA ARG A 48 -0.22 0.92 6.19
C ARG A 48 1.03 1.46 6.85
N ILE A 49 1.00 1.63 8.16
CA ILE A 49 2.13 2.12 8.94
C ILE A 49 2.78 0.94 9.65
N TYR A 50 4.09 0.81 9.56
CA TYR A 50 4.87 -0.23 10.24
C TYR A 50 5.76 0.36 11.32
N ALA A 51 5.79 -0.29 12.48
CA ALA A 51 6.76 -0.01 13.53
C ALA A 51 7.93 -1.00 13.45
N ARG A 52 9.08 -0.53 12.98
CA ARG A 52 10.34 -1.29 12.95
C ARG A 52 11.29 -0.75 14.02
N PRO A 53 12.23 -1.56 14.51
CA PRO A 53 13.29 -1.04 15.38
C PRO A 53 13.98 0.16 14.72
N GLY A 54 13.92 1.33 15.36
CA GLY A 54 14.52 2.58 14.86
C GLY A 54 13.67 3.36 13.85
N HIS A 55 12.69 2.75 13.18
CA HIS A 55 12.05 3.32 11.99
C HIS A 55 10.53 3.17 11.99
N LEU A 56 9.86 4.17 11.43
CA LEU A 56 8.46 4.13 11.07
C LEU A 56 8.37 4.19 9.56
N LEU A 57 7.67 3.23 8.96
CA LEU A 57 7.53 3.13 7.52
C LEU A 57 6.06 3.26 7.13
N LEU A 58 5.80 3.82 5.96
CA LEU A 58 4.47 3.96 5.40
C LEU A 58 4.42 3.23 4.05
N ARG A 59 3.50 2.28 3.90
CA ARG A 59 3.16 1.72 2.59
C ARG A 59 1.95 2.44 2.02
N ASP A 60 2.09 2.93 0.80
CA ASP A 60 0.98 3.50 0.05
C ASP A 60 0.16 2.44 -0.70
N GLU A 61 -0.94 2.88 -1.29
CA GLU A 61 -1.85 2.05 -2.09
C GLU A 61 -1.20 1.43 -3.34
N HIS A 62 -0.06 1.96 -3.79
CA HIS A 62 0.72 1.42 -4.90
C HIS A 62 1.80 0.44 -4.44
N GLY A 63 1.90 0.17 -3.14
CA GLY A 63 2.90 -0.71 -2.55
C GLY A 63 4.27 -0.05 -2.38
N ARG A 64 4.41 1.25 -2.60
CA ARG A 64 5.66 1.98 -2.32
C ARG A 64 5.84 2.13 -0.83
N ILE A 65 7.09 2.02 -0.39
CA ILE A 65 7.45 2.13 1.02
C ILE A 65 8.19 3.44 1.21
N LEU A 66 7.65 4.28 2.07
CA LEU A 66 8.10 5.64 2.35
C LEU A 66 8.63 5.71 3.77
N ASP A 67 9.64 6.55 3.98
CA ASP A 67 10.19 6.81 5.31
C ASP A 67 9.29 7.80 6.05
N LEU A 68 8.49 7.30 7.00
CA LEU A 68 7.54 8.11 7.76
C LEU A 68 8.22 8.86 8.90
N GLY A 69 9.27 8.27 9.48
CA GLY A 69 9.94 8.82 10.65
C GLY A 69 10.73 7.80 11.44
N VAL A 70 11.04 8.18 12.68
CA VAL A 70 11.87 7.38 13.58
C VAL A 70 11.12 7.04 14.85
N MET A 71 11.37 5.83 15.35
CA MET A 71 10.91 5.36 16.65
C MET A 71 12.13 5.09 17.54
N LYS A 72 12.12 5.60 18.77
CA LYS A 72 13.22 5.45 19.73
C LYS A 72 12.70 4.98 21.09
N GLY A 73 13.62 4.46 21.89
CA GLY A 73 13.34 3.93 23.22
C GLY A 73 13.13 2.41 23.21
N VAL A 74 12.80 1.90 24.39
CA VAL A 74 12.48 0.49 24.63
C VAL A 74 11.13 0.44 25.33
N GLU A 75 10.36 -0.62 25.13
CA GLU A 75 9.11 -0.81 25.87
C GLU A 75 9.43 -0.94 27.37
N PRO A 76 8.72 -0.23 28.28
CA PRO A 76 7.47 0.50 28.08
C PRO A 76 7.60 2.04 27.92
N ASN A 77 8.70 2.55 27.37
CA ASN A 77 8.90 3.98 27.14
C ASN A 77 9.37 4.26 25.70
N LEU A 78 8.45 4.08 24.76
CA LEU A 78 8.67 4.39 23.36
C LEU A 78 8.33 5.86 23.03
N THR A 79 9.03 6.37 22.03
CA THR A 79 8.87 7.72 21.49
C THR A 79 8.93 7.66 19.97
N TYR A 80 8.32 8.63 19.30
CA TYR A 80 8.46 8.78 17.86
C TYR A 80 8.63 10.24 17.45
N ARG A 81 9.18 10.42 16.25
CA ARG A 81 9.15 11.67 15.50
C ARG A 81 8.86 11.36 14.04
N LEU A 82 7.80 11.95 13.51
CA LEU A 82 7.43 11.89 12.10
C LEU A 82 8.18 12.97 11.34
N PHE A 83 8.54 12.66 10.10
CA PHE A 83 9.10 13.67 9.19
C PHE A 83 8.03 14.61 8.65
N ALA A 84 6.79 14.13 8.51
CA ALA A 84 5.64 14.97 8.23
C ALA A 84 5.35 15.91 9.41
N ARG A 85 5.41 17.22 9.16
CA ARG A 85 5.10 18.32 10.10
C ARG A 85 5.88 18.32 11.41
N GLY A 86 6.91 17.49 11.54
CA GLY A 86 7.70 17.34 12.76
C GLY A 86 6.89 16.83 13.96
N LEU A 87 5.79 16.10 13.73
CA LEU A 87 4.97 15.56 14.81
C LEU A 87 5.77 14.59 15.67
N GLN A 88 5.55 14.63 16.98
CA GLN A 88 6.26 13.79 17.93
C GLN A 88 5.35 13.32 19.06
N GLY A 89 5.65 12.14 19.59
CA GLY A 89 4.95 11.56 20.73
C GLY A 89 5.93 10.83 21.65
N ARG A 90 5.57 10.68 22.92
CA ARG A 90 6.42 10.07 23.94
C ARG A 90 5.62 9.33 25.01
N GLY A 91 6.25 8.36 25.66
CA GLY A 91 5.69 7.65 26.81
C GLY A 91 4.76 6.50 26.45
N PHE A 92 4.94 5.88 25.27
CA PHE A 92 4.10 4.75 24.85
C PHE A 92 4.61 3.44 25.43
N ALA A 93 3.69 2.64 26.00
CA ALA A 93 4.05 1.38 26.64
C ALA A 93 4.44 0.28 25.63
N ASN A 94 3.90 0.33 24.42
CA ASN A 94 4.19 -0.63 23.37
C ASN A 94 4.03 -0.02 21.98
N ARG A 95 4.54 -0.73 20.96
CA ARG A 95 4.46 -0.29 19.56
C ARG A 95 3.04 -0.06 19.08
N THR A 96 2.06 -0.84 19.54
CA THR A 96 0.66 -0.71 19.14
C THR A 96 0.09 0.63 19.58
N GLN A 97 0.24 1.00 20.86
CA GLN A 97 -0.23 2.31 21.37
C GLN A 97 0.42 3.49 20.65
N LEU A 98 1.70 3.36 20.30
CA LEU A 98 2.42 4.35 19.51
C LEU A 98 1.82 4.48 18.11
N LEU A 99 1.56 3.36 17.43
CA LEU A 99 0.94 3.35 16.11
C LEU A 99 -0.49 3.88 16.13
N ASP A 100 -1.27 3.57 17.16
CA ASP A 100 -2.64 4.09 17.35
C ASP A 100 -2.65 5.62 17.48
N ASP A 101 -1.68 6.20 18.19
CA ASP A 101 -1.54 7.66 18.27
C ASP A 101 -1.20 8.28 16.91
N ILE A 102 -0.27 7.67 16.17
CA ILE A 102 0.09 8.13 14.82
C ILE A 102 -1.11 8.05 13.87
N ALA A 103 -1.83 6.92 13.87
CA ALA A 103 -3.01 6.72 13.02
C ALA A 103 -4.06 7.78 13.32
N ARG A 104 -4.41 7.98 14.59
CA ARG A 104 -5.36 9.01 15.03
C ARG A 104 -4.98 10.41 14.54
N ARG A 105 -3.70 10.79 14.61
CA ARG A 105 -3.23 12.12 14.16
C ARG A 105 -3.29 12.28 12.65
N ILE A 106 -3.00 11.22 11.89
CA ILE A 106 -3.13 11.22 10.43
C ILE A 106 -4.60 11.33 10.04
N GLU A 107 -5.49 10.59 10.70
CA GLU A 107 -6.94 10.66 10.45
C GLU A 107 -7.54 12.02 10.82
N ALA A 108 -7.02 12.64 11.89
CA ALA A 108 -7.34 14.03 12.25
C ALA A 108 -6.80 15.06 11.22
N GLY A 109 -5.93 14.64 10.30
CA GLY A 109 -5.37 15.48 9.25
C GLY A 109 -4.19 16.34 9.71
N GLU A 110 -3.55 16.03 10.84
CA GLU A 110 -2.41 16.78 11.37
C GLU A 110 -1.19 16.73 10.43
N THR A 111 -1.04 15.66 9.65
CA THR A 111 0.03 15.51 8.65
C THR A 111 -0.26 16.24 7.34
N GLY A 112 -1.54 16.47 7.01
CA GLY A 112 -1.98 17.08 5.75
C GLY A 112 -1.39 16.39 4.52
N ASN A 113 -0.99 17.18 3.52
CA ASN A 113 -0.42 16.67 2.27
C ASN A 113 1.08 16.32 2.38
N GLU A 114 1.70 16.40 3.55
CA GLU A 114 3.14 16.09 3.69
C GLU A 114 3.44 14.60 3.59
N LEU A 115 2.47 13.72 3.87
CA LEU A 115 2.63 12.28 3.63
C LEU A 115 2.93 11.97 2.15
N LEU A 116 2.46 12.81 1.22
CA LEU A 116 2.72 12.66 -0.22
C LEU A 116 4.14 13.04 -0.62
N LYS A 117 4.87 13.72 0.27
CA LYS A 117 6.23 14.23 0.02
C LYS A 117 7.30 13.43 0.74
N LEU A 118 6.91 12.34 1.41
CA LEU A 118 7.87 11.50 2.12
C LEU A 118 8.83 10.85 1.11
N PRO A 119 10.12 10.72 1.47
CA PRO A 119 11.10 10.07 0.61
C PRO A 119 10.85 8.57 0.55
N ASP A 120 11.21 7.96 -0.57
CA ASP A 120 11.21 6.51 -0.72
C ASP A 120 12.21 5.86 0.25
N TRP A 121 11.84 4.73 0.83
CA TRP A 121 12.71 3.92 1.65
C TRP A 121 13.64 3.09 0.77
N SER A 122 14.95 3.38 0.83
CA SER A 122 15.96 2.77 -0.05
C SER A 122 16.62 1.51 0.49
N GLN A 123 16.39 1.15 1.76
CA GLN A 123 17.04 -0.01 2.37
C GLN A 123 16.22 -1.29 2.15
N SER A 124 16.90 -2.45 2.13
CA SER A 124 16.24 -3.73 1.96
C SER A 124 15.26 -3.98 3.12
N LEU A 125 13.98 -4.04 2.78
CA LEU A 125 12.94 -4.52 3.67
C LEU A 125 13.13 -6.04 3.73
N GLY A 126 13.67 -6.55 4.83
CA GLY A 126 13.85 -8.00 5.01
C GLY A 126 12.58 -8.78 4.67
N ALA A 127 12.72 -10.09 4.44
CA ALA A 127 11.75 -10.94 3.73
C ALA A 127 10.29 -10.93 4.23
N ASP A 128 9.97 -10.29 5.36
CA ASP A 128 8.59 -10.10 5.78
C ASP A 128 8.35 -8.76 6.50
N LEU A 129 7.89 -7.76 5.74
CA LEU A 129 7.45 -6.49 6.31
C LEU A 129 6.08 -6.60 6.99
N ASP A 130 5.17 -7.42 6.43
CA ASP A 130 3.79 -7.55 6.88
C ASP A 130 3.62 -8.42 8.14
N ARG A 131 4.63 -9.23 8.51
CA ARG A 131 4.69 -9.91 9.82
C ARG A 131 5.00 -8.98 10.99
N GLY A 132 5.45 -7.75 10.75
CA GLY A 132 5.74 -6.77 11.80
C GLY A 132 4.49 -6.14 12.40
N THR A 133 4.65 -5.41 13.52
CA THR A 133 3.58 -4.59 14.09
C THR A 133 3.22 -3.48 13.11
N HIS A 134 1.95 -3.43 12.71
CA HIS A 134 1.45 -2.46 11.75
C HIS A 134 0.03 -2.00 12.10
N THR A 135 -0.39 -0.88 11.53
CA THR A 135 -1.76 -0.38 11.57
C THR A 135 -2.14 0.21 10.22
N ASP A 136 -3.40 0.09 9.83
CA ASP A 136 -3.93 0.66 8.59
C ASP A 136 -4.63 1.98 8.89
N VAL A 137 -4.41 2.98 8.04
CA VAL A 137 -4.95 4.32 8.22
C VAL A 137 -5.56 4.82 6.92
N SER A 138 -6.71 5.50 7.04
CA SER A 138 -7.36 6.16 5.92
C SER A 138 -7.19 7.67 6.03
N MET A 139 -6.79 8.31 4.94
CA MET A 139 -6.62 9.76 4.90
C MET A 139 -7.42 10.36 3.75
N LYS A 140 -8.22 11.37 4.04
CA LYS A 140 -8.88 12.17 3.00
C LYS A 140 -7.93 13.27 2.52
N LEU A 141 -7.58 13.24 1.25
CA LEU A 141 -6.88 14.33 0.58
C LEU A 141 -7.74 15.60 0.61
N ARG A 142 -7.18 16.67 1.18
CA ARG A 142 -7.76 18.01 1.04
C ARG A 142 -7.38 18.53 -0.33
N ARG A 143 -8.39 18.74 -1.19
CA ARG A 143 -8.26 19.43 -2.48
C ARG A 143 -7.91 20.89 -2.27
#